data_AF-A0A1Y5ETG0-F1
#
_entry.id   AF-A0A1Y5ETG0-F1
#
_cell.length_a   1.000
_cell.length_b   1.000
_cell.length_c   1.000
_cell.angle_alpha   90.00
_cell.angle_beta   90.00
_cell.angle_gamma   90.00
#
_symmetry.space_group_name_H-M   'P 1'
#
loop_
_entity.id
_entity.type
_entity.pdbx_description
1 polymer ?
#
loop_
_entity_poly.entity_id
_entity_poly.type
_entity_poly.pdbx_seq_one_letter_code
_entity_poly.pdbx_strand_id
1 'polypeptide(L)'
;MNSNIPNSIIGAVSSVIADYYYSHAKLESLFMESGAPGDAPEGNCEKKCTAWLRRCNDDSSVNAIDILANIIQEFMDMDPQPSYYGDSAQDKVINGQSRINNALAKNQLSYRMNGYITLSGSTPIIKTLEDYLSSGDFASIEKEFERAIANIDPDPHASITAACSIIESTLKFYIEKCNLVMPQKLNVIPLWSIVQPHISLNPNSILANDQHKVLKGITAIIDGVGAFRSHIGSAHGREITPPSIVVAEARLAVNSAHTIVVFVMEMYHSKTT
;
A
#
# COMPACT_ATOMS: atom_id res chain seq x y z
N MET A 1 7.39 4.62 21.22
CA MET A 1 8.72 4.33 20.64
C MET A 1 9.25 5.65 20.12
N ASN A 2 10.54 5.96 20.24
CA ASN A 2 11.08 7.24 19.75
C ASN A 2 10.82 7.37 18.25
N SER A 3 9.85 8.21 17.87
CA SER A 3 9.38 8.43 16.49
C SER A 3 10.27 9.39 15.69
N ASN A 4 11.47 9.67 16.19
CA ASN A 4 12.36 10.66 15.56
C ASN A 4 13.26 9.99 14.52
N ILE A 5 13.34 10.61 13.35
CA ILE A 5 14.23 10.24 12.27
C ILE A 5 15.68 10.49 12.70
N PRO A 6 16.55 9.47 12.71
CA PRO A 6 17.97 9.64 13.02
C PRO A 6 18.69 10.57 12.02
N ASN A 7 19.62 11.39 12.51
CA ASN A 7 20.35 12.38 11.69
C ASN A 7 21.07 11.77 10.47
N SER A 8 21.57 10.55 10.57
CA SER A 8 22.20 9.86 9.43
C SER A 8 21.21 9.51 8.32
N ILE A 9 19.94 9.25 8.68
CA ILE A 9 18.87 9.01 7.71
C ILE A 9 18.43 10.32 7.09
N ILE A 10 18.25 11.37 7.90
CA ILE A 10 17.95 12.73 7.41
C ILE A 10 19.00 13.14 6.36
N GLY A 11 20.28 12.99 6.66
CA GLY A 11 21.35 13.36 5.73
C GLY A 11 21.39 12.50 4.46
N ALA A 12 21.17 11.19 4.57
CA ALA A 12 21.13 10.31 3.39
C ALA A 12 19.95 10.62 2.48
N VAL A 13 18.74 10.71 3.04
CA VAL A 13 17.51 11.00 2.31
C VAL A 13 17.55 12.40 1.71
N SER A 14 17.95 13.41 2.48
CA SER A 14 18.01 14.79 1.98
C SER A 14 18.95 14.92 0.79
N SER A 15 20.12 14.27 0.84
CA SER A 15 21.10 14.30 -0.24
C SER A 15 20.58 13.56 -1.49
N VAL A 16 20.00 12.36 -1.32
CA VAL A 16 19.51 11.53 -2.44
C VAL A 16 18.29 12.14 -3.11
N ILE A 17 17.27 12.51 -2.33
CA ILE A 17 16.00 13.06 -2.84
C ILE A 17 16.22 14.44 -3.47
N ALA A 18 17.09 15.27 -2.89
CA ALA A 18 17.41 16.57 -3.48
C ALA A 18 18.17 16.46 -4.81
N ASP A 19 19.11 15.52 -4.94
CA ASP A 19 19.83 15.28 -6.20
C ASP A 19 18.91 14.67 -7.27
N TYR A 20 18.00 13.77 -6.86
CA TYR A 20 17.08 13.10 -7.78
C TYR A 20 16.06 14.05 -8.41
N TYR A 21 15.34 14.81 -7.59
CA TYR A 21 14.31 15.71 -8.12
C TYR A 21 14.90 17.04 -8.62
N TYR A 22 15.99 17.52 -8.00
CA TYR A 22 16.70 18.78 -8.31
C TYR A 22 15.77 19.97 -8.65
N SER A 23 14.64 20.08 -7.94
CA SER A 23 13.60 21.08 -8.19
C SER A 23 12.95 21.49 -6.89
N HIS A 24 13.01 22.79 -6.58
CA HIS A 24 12.38 23.35 -5.38
C HIS A 24 10.88 23.09 -5.35
N ALA A 25 10.17 23.38 -6.44
CA ALA A 25 8.72 23.20 -6.51
C ALA A 25 8.31 21.73 -6.31
N LYS A 26 9.03 20.78 -6.94
CA LYS A 26 8.69 19.35 -6.82
C LYS A 26 8.92 18.82 -5.41
N LEU A 27 10.01 19.25 -4.76
CA LEU A 27 10.29 18.90 -3.37
C LEU A 27 9.27 19.52 -2.40
N GLU A 28 8.87 20.76 -2.65
CA GLU A 28 7.87 21.43 -1.81
C GLU A 28 6.52 20.72 -1.88
N SER A 29 6.04 20.39 -3.09
CA SER A 29 4.83 19.58 -3.26
C SER A 29 4.96 18.23 -2.57
N LEU A 30 6.07 17.49 -2.78
CA LEU A 30 6.29 16.18 -2.18
C LEU A 30 6.21 16.22 -0.65
N PHE A 31 6.88 17.19 -0.01
CA PHE A 31 6.87 17.31 1.44
C PHE A 31 5.51 17.74 1.99
N MET A 32 4.83 18.68 1.34
CA MET A 32 3.49 19.13 1.76
C MET A 32 2.45 18.02 1.60
N GLU A 33 2.44 17.31 0.47
CA GLU A 33 1.55 16.16 0.22
C GLU A 33 1.82 15.00 1.18
N SER A 34 3.08 14.82 1.61
CA SER A 34 3.47 13.85 2.63
C SER A 34 3.10 14.25 4.07
N GLY A 35 2.55 15.46 4.27
CA GLY A 35 2.13 15.95 5.59
C GLY A 35 3.23 16.63 6.42
N ALA A 36 4.31 17.11 5.80
CA ALA A 36 5.36 17.83 6.52
C ALA A 36 4.84 19.17 7.09
N PRO A 37 5.18 19.51 8.35
CA PRO A 37 4.62 20.68 9.01
C PRO A 37 5.25 22.01 8.55
N GLY A 38 4.42 23.05 8.54
CA GLY A 38 4.80 24.44 8.29
C GLY A 38 5.27 24.74 6.86
N ASP A 39 5.63 26.01 6.62
CA ASP A 39 6.01 26.49 5.29
C ASP A 39 7.38 25.97 4.82
N ALA A 40 7.60 26.05 3.51
CA ALA A 40 8.84 25.66 2.84
C ALA A 40 10.07 26.35 3.49
N PRO A 41 11.03 25.59 4.04
CA PRO A 41 12.25 26.14 4.60
C PRO A 41 13.09 26.86 3.54
N GLU A 42 13.96 27.78 3.97
CA GLU A 42 14.92 28.43 3.08
C GLU A 42 16.16 27.57 2.81
N GLY A 43 16.86 27.87 1.70
CA GLY A 43 18.11 27.23 1.33
C GLY A 43 18.02 26.39 0.05
N ASN A 44 19.11 25.68 -0.27
CA ASN A 44 19.15 24.76 -1.42
C ASN A 44 18.29 23.51 -1.14
N CYS A 45 17.97 22.73 -2.18
CA CYS A 45 17.11 21.54 -2.09
C CYS A 45 17.46 20.60 -0.92
N GLU A 46 18.74 20.28 -0.75
CA GLU A 46 19.21 19.40 0.33
C GLU A 46 19.00 20.03 1.73
N LYS A 47 19.29 21.32 1.90
CA LYS A 47 19.04 22.04 3.15
C LYS A 47 17.55 22.12 3.48
N LYS A 48 16.69 22.31 2.47
CA LYS A 48 15.23 22.30 2.64
C LYS A 48 14.74 20.94 3.14
N CYS A 49 15.12 19.86 2.46
CA CYS A 49 14.79 18.50 2.89
C CYS A 49 15.26 18.24 4.33
N THR A 50 16.50 18.62 4.64
CA THR A 50 17.08 18.44 5.98
C THR A 50 16.29 19.20 7.04
N ALA A 51 15.94 20.46 6.77
CA ALA A 51 15.22 21.32 7.70
C ALA A 51 13.81 20.80 7.96
N TRP A 52 13.09 20.36 6.93
CA TRP A 52 11.77 19.80 7.08
C TRP A 52 11.77 18.48 7.85
N LEU A 53 12.65 17.53 7.52
CA LEU A 53 12.73 16.26 8.24
C LEU A 53 13.07 16.45 9.72
N ARG A 54 13.92 17.44 10.05
CA ARG A 54 14.17 17.84 11.45
C ARG A 54 12.93 18.43 12.10
N ARG A 55 12.21 19.30 11.39
CA ARG A 55 10.95 19.86 11.89
C ARG A 55 9.91 18.79 12.18
N CYS A 56 9.81 17.74 11.35
CA CYS A 56 8.95 16.59 11.63
C CYS A 56 9.31 15.90 12.96
N ASN A 57 10.60 15.83 13.34
CA ASN A 57 11.02 15.28 14.63
C ASN A 57 10.66 16.18 15.82
N ASP A 58 10.60 17.49 15.59
CA ASP A 58 10.35 18.49 16.64
C ASP A 58 8.84 18.76 16.83
N ASP A 59 8.01 18.38 15.86
CA ASP A 59 6.56 18.58 15.89
C ASP A 59 5.83 17.31 16.37
N SER A 60 5.27 17.39 17.58
CA SER A 60 4.53 16.27 18.18
C SER A 60 3.17 15.97 17.54
N SER A 61 2.68 16.82 16.64
CA SER A 61 1.39 16.61 15.95
C SER A 61 1.49 15.64 14.76
N VAL A 62 2.71 15.30 14.34
CA VAL A 62 2.96 14.43 13.20
C VAL A 62 3.78 13.20 13.58
N ASN A 63 3.70 12.15 12.76
CA ASN A 63 4.61 11.00 12.86
C ASN A 63 5.76 11.16 11.85
N ALA A 64 6.94 11.52 12.34
CA ALA A 64 8.09 11.80 11.47
C ALA A 64 8.52 10.59 10.64
N ILE A 65 8.39 9.36 11.16
CA ILE A 65 8.73 8.15 10.42
C ILE A 65 7.74 7.90 9.28
N ASP A 66 6.44 8.13 9.50
CA ASP A 66 5.42 7.96 8.46
C ASP A 66 5.62 9.00 7.34
N ILE A 67 5.88 10.26 7.71
CA ILE A 67 6.20 11.33 6.74
C ILE A 67 7.46 10.98 5.94
N LEU A 68 8.51 10.51 6.62
CA LEU A 68 9.74 10.07 5.95
C LEU A 68 9.46 8.97 4.94
N ALA A 69 8.63 7.99 5.32
CA ALA A 69 8.32 6.84 4.49
C ALA A 69 7.53 7.23 3.23
N ASN A 70 6.56 8.16 3.37
CA ASN A 70 5.83 8.76 2.25
C ASN A 70 6.77 9.53 1.30
N ILE A 71 7.68 10.35 1.84
CA ILE A 71 8.62 11.16 1.04
C ILE A 71 9.52 10.29 0.16
N ILE A 72 9.98 9.15 0.69
CA ILE A 72 10.90 8.28 -0.06
C ILE A 72 10.19 7.22 -0.90
N GLN A 73 8.86 7.09 -0.78
CA GLN A 73 8.13 5.97 -1.37
C GLN A 73 8.32 5.89 -2.88
N GLU A 74 7.99 6.96 -3.61
CA GLU A 74 8.08 6.99 -5.08
C GLU A 74 9.49 6.58 -5.54
N PHE A 75 10.52 7.11 -4.89
CA PHE A 75 11.92 6.83 -5.24
C PHE A 75 12.37 5.40 -4.90
N MET A 76 11.90 4.86 -3.76
CA MET A 76 12.30 3.54 -3.28
C MET A 76 11.56 2.39 -3.98
N ASP A 77 10.34 2.64 -4.47
CA ASP A 77 9.51 1.65 -5.16
C ASP A 77 9.78 1.59 -6.68
N MET A 78 10.71 2.40 -7.20
CA MET A 78 11.14 2.34 -8.60
C MET A 78 11.84 1.02 -8.92
N ASP A 79 11.26 0.25 -9.85
CA ASP A 79 11.87 -0.98 -10.36
C ASP A 79 13.12 -0.69 -11.21
N PRO A 80 14.21 -1.47 -11.02
CA PRO A 80 15.36 -1.39 -11.89
C PRO A 80 15.03 -1.93 -13.28
N GLN A 81 14.99 -1.06 -14.29
CA GLN A 81 14.76 -1.47 -15.68
C GLN A 81 15.98 -2.23 -16.25
N PRO A 82 15.78 -3.23 -17.14
CA PRO A 82 16.88 -3.92 -17.80
C PRO A 82 17.64 -2.95 -18.73
N SER A 83 18.88 -2.64 -18.37
CA SER A 83 19.71 -1.69 -19.11
C SER A 83 20.10 -2.25 -20.48
N TYR A 84 19.71 -1.58 -21.56
CA TYR A 84 20.48 -1.61 -22.80
C TYR A 84 21.54 -0.51 -22.71
N TYR A 85 22.79 -0.91 -22.42
CA TYR A 85 23.99 -0.07 -22.41
C TYR A 85 24.00 1.15 -21.47
N GLY A 86 24.69 1.03 -20.33
CA GLY A 86 25.43 2.12 -19.68
C GLY A 86 24.68 3.41 -19.33
N ASP A 87 23.45 3.30 -18.80
CA ASP A 87 22.66 4.47 -18.44
C ASP A 87 23.01 5.01 -17.03
N SER A 88 23.76 6.12 -17.00
CA SER A 88 24.20 6.78 -15.77
C SER A 88 23.06 7.23 -14.83
N ALA A 89 21.84 7.39 -15.36
CA ALA A 89 20.67 7.75 -14.56
C ALA A 89 20.17 6.57 -13.70
N GLN A 90 20.22 5.34 -14.23
CA GLN A 90 19.84 4.14 -13.50
C GLN A 90 20.83 3.85 -12.36
N ASP A 91 22.12 4.06 -12.61
CA ASP A 91 23.15 3.95 -11.59
C ASP A 91 22.90 4.92 -10.43
N LYS A 92 22.41 6.13 -10.71
CA LYS A 92 22.05 7.09 -9.64
C LYS A 92 20.90 6.60 -8.78
N VAL A 93 19.85 6.02 -9.37
CA VAL A 93 18.71 5.48 -8.61
C VAL A 93 19.15 4.30 -7.73
N ILE A 94 19.85 3.32 -8.31
CA ILE A 94 20.34 2.14 -7.56
C ILE A 94 21.28 2.57 -6.42
N ASN A 95 22.22 3.47 -6.69
CA ASN A 95 23.13 3.97 -5.67
C ASN A 95 22.39 4.79 -4.60
N GLY A 96 21.38 5.58 -4.98
CA GLY A 96 20.54 6.33 -4.06
C GLY A 96 19.71 5.42 -3.14
N GLN A 97 19.02 4.43 -3.72
CA GLN A 97 18.25 3.42 -2.97
C GLN A 97 19.17 2.64 -2.01
N SER A 98 20.34 2.21 -2.48
CA SER A 98 21.35 1.56 -1.64
C SER A 98 21.82 2.47 -0.49
N ARG A 99 22.07 3.76 -0.76
CA ARG A 99 22.50 4.72 0.26
C ARG A 99 21.42 4.95 1.33
N ILE A 100 20.16 5.06 0.93
CA ILE A 100 19.02 5.18 1.86
C ILE A 100 18.88 3.89 2.68
N ASN A 101 18.87 2.72 2.04
CA ASN A 101 18.80 1.42 2.71
C ASN A 101 19.94 1.21 3.72
N ASN A 102 21.17 1.59 3.36
CA ASN A 102 22.33 1.52 4.26
C ASN A 102 22.19 2.46 5.46
N ALA A 103 21.65 3.67 5.26
CA ALA A 103 21.40 4.62 6.35
C ALA A 103 20.30 4.11 7.29
N LEU A 104 19.23 3.54 6.74
CA LEU A 104 18.18 2.86 7.51
C LEU A 104 18.77 1.69 8.31
N ALA A 105 19.51 0.78 7.66
CA ALA A 105 20.07 -0.41 8.30
C ALA A 105 21.02 -0.08 9.45
N LYS A 106 21.84 0.97 9.32
CA LYS A 106 22.72 1.47 10.40
C LYS A 106 21.97 1.90 11.66
N ASN A 107 20.71 2.31 11.50
CA ASN A 107 19.85 2.72 12.60
C ASN A 107 18.85 1.63 12.99
N GLN A 108 19.11 0.39 12.58
CA GLN A 108 18.18 -0.72 12.75
C GLN A 108 16.82 -0.34 12.19
N LEU A 109 16.75 0.20 10.97
CA LEU A 109 15.53 0.46 10.22
C LEU A 109 15.63 -0.18 8.82
N SER A 110 14.49 -0.51 8.22
CA SER A 110 14.36 -1.13 6.89
C SER A 110 13.18 -0.50 6.19
N TYR A 111 13.36 -0.12 4.93
CA TYR A 111 12.25 0.24 4.06
C TYR A 111 11.50 -1.02 3.59
N ARG A 112 10.19 -0.91 3.35
CA ARG A 112 9.33 -1.92 2.72
C ARG A 112 8.45 -1.21 1.68
N MET A 113 8.14 -1.93 0.60
CA MET A 113 7.31 -1.49 -0.52
C MET A 113 6.02 -0.80 -0.03
N ASN A 114 5.59 0.25 -0.74
CA ASN A 114 4.45 1.09 -0.40
C ASN A 114 4.67 1.99 0.83
N GLY A 115 5.90 2.46 1.05
CA GLY A 115 6.14 3.55 1.98
C GLY A 115 6.11 3.17 3.46
N TYR A 116 6.71 2.04 3.84
CA TYR A 116 6.86 1.70 5.27
C TYR A 116 8.32 1.63 5.70
N ILE A 117 8.59 2.10 6.92
CA ILE A 117 9.90 1.97 7.58
C ILE A 117 9.72 1.22 8.90
N THR A 118 10.44 0.11 9.06
CA THR A 118 10.34 -0.81 10.21
C THR A 118 11.70 -1.03 10.87
N LEU A 119 11.78 -1.41 12.15
CA LEU A 119 13.07 -1.73 12.76
C LEU A 119 13.75 -2.97 12.09
N SER A 120 15.08 -2.96 11.90
CA SER A 120 15.85 -4.07 11.33
C SER A 120 16.05 -5.16 12.38
N GLY A 121 15.78 -6.41 12.04
CA GLY A 121 15.97 -7.54 12.96
C GLY A 121 14.87 -7.68 14.02
N SER A 122 14.13 -6.61 14.32
CA SER A 122 12.71 -6.82 14.61
C SER A 122 12.07 -7.25 13.30
N THR A 123 11.62 -8.49 13.21
CA THR A 123 10.25 -8.61 12.75
C THR A 123 9.47 -7.72 13.71
N PRO A 124 8.85 -6.61 13.27
CA PRO A 124 7.61 -6.30 13.94
C PRO A 124 6.84 -7.63 13.92
N ILE A 125 6.06 -7.93 14.96
CA ILE A 125 4.82 -8.60 14.61
C ILE A 125 4.12 -7.54 13.74
N ILE A 126 4.52 -7.46 12.47
CA ILE A 126 3.76 -6.82 11.42
C ILE A 126 2.58 -7.71 11.52
N LYS A 127 1.52 -7.18 12.12
CA LYS A 127 0.29 -7.81 11.77
C LYS A 127 0.13 -7.47 10.28
N THR A 128 0.48 -8.38 9.39
CA THR A 128 -0.01 -8.34 8.00
C THR A 128 -1.53 -8.23 8.05
N LEU A 129 -2.21 -7.90 6.96
CA LEU A 129 -3.67 -8.03 7.00
C LEU A 129 -4.03 -9.46 7.43
N GLU A 130 -3.29 -10.48 6.96
CA GLU A 130 -3.42 -11.87 7.41
C GLU A 130 -3.23 -12.07 8.93
N ASP A 131 -2.37 -11.29 9.60
CA ASP A 131 -2.17 -11.35 11.05
C ASP A 131 -3.20 -10.50 11.84
N TYR A 132 -3.68 -9.37 11.31
CA TYR A 132 -4.81 -8.63 11.88
C TYR A 132 -6.06 -9.50 11.88
N LEU A 133 -6.32 -10.12 10.74
CA LEU A 133 -7.34 -11.14 10.56
C LEU A 133 -7.13 -12.31 11.53
N SER A 134 -5.90 -12.80 11.69
CA SER A 134 -5.55 -13.87 12.66
C SER A 134 -5.73 -13.50 14.12
N SER A 135 -5.69 -12.21 14.44
CA SER A 135 -5.95 -11.70 15.77
C SER A 135 -7.40 -11.25 16.02
N GLY A 136 -8.28 -11.32 15.01
CA GLY A 136 -9.65 -10.81 15.10
C GLY A 136 -9.74 -9.29 15.21
N ASP A 137 -8.71 -8.58 14.76
CA ASP A 137 -8.54 -7.12 14.92
C ASP A 137 -9.17 -6.40 13.72
N PHE A 138 -10.51 -6.43 13.66
CA PHE A 138 -11.29 -5.81 12.59
C PHE A 138 -11.11 -4.30 12.48
N ALA A 139 -10.83 -3.64 13.60
CA ALA A 139 -10.56 -2.20 13.64
C ALA A 139 -9.37 -1.83 12.75
N SER A 140 -8.41 -2.75 12.61
CA SER A 140 -7.23 -2.53 11.77
C SER A 140 -7.50 -2.75 10.27
N ILE A 141 -8.44 -3.62 9.89
CA ILE A 141 -8.91 -3.75 8.50
C ILE A 141 -9.68 -2.51 8.08
N GLU A 142 -10.54 -2.00 8.99
CA GLU A 142 -11.29 -0.77 8.76
C GLU A 142 -10.34 0.42 8.55
N LYS A 143 -9.30 0.52 9.38
CA LYS A 143 -8.25 1.55 9.24
C LYS A 143 -7.49 1.47 7.91
N GLU A 144 -7.23 0.26 7.42
CA GLU A 144 -6.61 0.06 6.10
C GLU A 144 -7.52 0.51 4.95
N PHE A 145 -8.84 0.28 5.08
CA PHE A 145 -9.82 0.82 4.15
C PHE A 145 -9.98 2.33 4.27
N GLU A 146 -9.99 2.91 5.47
CA GLU A 146 -10.00 4.37 5.66
C GLU A 146 -8.83 5.03 4.94
N ARG A 147 -7.64 4.43 5.02
CA ARG A 147 -6.46 4.90 4.29
C ARG A 147 -6.62 4.77 2.77
N ALA A 148 -7.14 3.63 2.29
CA ALA A 148 -7.43 3.46 0.87
C ALA A 148 -8.46 4.48 0.37
N ILE A 149 -9.47 4.83 1.19
CA ILE A 149 -10.48 5.84 0.88
C ILE A 149 -9.88 7.25 0.86
N ALA A 150 -9.03 7.59 1.84
CA ALA A 150 -8.36 8.88 1.93
C ALA A 150 -7.46 9.15 0.70
N ASN A 151 -6.96 8.09 0.07
CA ASN A 151 -6.08 8.19 -1.09
C ASN A 151 -6.85 8.25 -2.43
N ILE A 152 -8.19 8.12 -2.46
CA ILE A 152 -8.97 8.06 -3.71
C ILE A 152 -8.83 9.33 -4.54
N ASP A 153 -8.87 10.48 -3.88
CA ASP A 153 -8.79 11.78 -4.56
C ASP A 153 -7.36 12.13 -5.02
N PRO A 154 -6.30 11.96 -4.19
CA PRO A 154 -4.93 12.22 -4.64
C PRO A 154 -4.35 11.14 -5.57
N ASP A 155 -4.67 9.86 -5.35
CA ASP A 155 -4.20 8.75 -6.19
C ASP A 155 -5.24 7.60 -6.29
N PRO A 156 -6.17 7.73 -7.27
CA PRO A 156 -7.16 6.69 -7.58
C PRO A 156 -6.55 5.31 -7.87
N HIS A 157 -5.36 5.25 -8.47
CA HIS A 157 -4.72 4.01 -8.90
C HIS A 157 -4.13 3.26 -7.70
N ALA A 158 -3.44 3.96 -6.81
CA ALA A 158 -2.95 3.40 -5.56
C ALA A 158 -4.11 2.92 -4.67
N SER A 159 -5.22 3.65 -4.65
CA SER A 159 -6.42 3.28 -3.87
C SER A 159 -7.03 1.96 -4.32
N ILE A 160 -7.11 1.72 -5.63
CA ILE A 160 -7.59 0.44 -6.18
C ILE A 160 -6.61 -0.68 -5.90
N THR A 161 -5.31 -0.40 -5.99
CA THR A 161 -4.25 -1.38 -5.68
C THR A 161 -4.31 -1.80 -4.21
N ALA A 162 -4.55 -0.86 -3.30
CA ALA A 162 -4.79 -1.14 -1.88
C ALA A 162 -6.05 -2.01 -1.70
N ALA A 163 -7.18 -1.64 -2.31
CA ALA A 163 -8.42 -2.42 -2.24
C ALA A 163 -8.24 -3.88 -2.71
N CYS A 164 -7.54 -4.10 -3.82
CA CYS A 164 -7.22 -5.45 -4.30
C CYS A 164 -6.38 -6.24 -3.29
N SER A 165 -5.35 -5.60 -2.73
CA SER A 165 -4.46 -6.23 -1.75
C SER A 165 -5.22 -6.62 -0.47
N ILE A 166 -6.19 -5.80 -0.06
CA ILE A 166 -7.03 -6.07 1.10
C ILE A 166 -7.96 -7.28 0.84
N ILE A 167 -8.59 -7.37 -0.34
CA ILE A 167 -9.38 -8.55 -0.73
C ILE A 167 -8.51 -9.80 -0.70
N GLU A 168 -7.34 -9.78 -1.35
CA GLU A 168 -6.47 -10.97 -1.46
C GLU A 168 -6.04 -11.48 -0.10
N SER A 169 -5.64 -10.56 0.77
CA SER A 169 -5.18 -10.92 2.11
C SER A 169 -6.33 -11.45 2.97
N THR A 170 -7.54 -10.88 2.83
CA THR A 170 -8.76 -11.42 3.46
C THR A 170 -9.08 -12.84 3.00
N LEU A 171 -8.98 -13.11 1.69
CA LEU A 171 -9.28 -14.43 1.15
C LEU A 171 -8.22 -15.47 1.53
N LYS A 172 -6.93 -15.10 1.51
CA LYS A 172 -5.84 -15.99 1.97
C LYS A 172 -6.03 -16.38 3.42
N PHE A 173 -6.32 -15.40 4.28
CA PHE A 173 -6.62 -15.64 5.68
C PHE A 173 -7.77 -16.63 5.87
N TYR A 174 -8.87 -16.42 5.15
CA TYR A 174 -10.03 -17.32 5.22
C TYR A 174 -9.63 -18.76 4.84
N ILE A 175 -8.89 -18.91 3.74
CA ILE A 175 -8.39 -20.21 3.25
C ILE A 175 -7.52 -20.89 4.31
N GLU A 176 -6.58 -20.16 4.91
CA GLU A 176 -5.69 -20.67 5.95
C GLU A 176 -6.46 -21.11 7.20
N LYS A 177 -7.35 -20.26 7.74
CA LYS A 177 -8.09 -20.58 8.98
C LYS A 177 -9.12 -21.68 8.80
N CYS A 178 -9.69 -21.81 7.61
CA CYS A 178 -10.58 -22.91 7.28
C CYS A 178 -9.83 -24.18 6.82
N ASN A 179 -8.49 -24.20 6.85
CA ASN A 179 -7.65 -25.31 6.38
C ASN A 179 -7.99 -25.77 4.94
N LEU A 180 -8.25 -24.81 4.05
CA LEU A 180 -8.52 -25.05 2.64
C LEU A 180 -7.22 -25.08 1.84
N VAL A 181 -7.26 -25.70 0.65
CA VAL A 181 -6.07 -25.78 -0.24
C VAL A 181 -5.86 -24.43 -0.92
N MET A 182 -4.74 -23.79 -0.63
CA MET A 182 -4.33 -22.54 -1.27
C MET A 182 -4.12 -22.74 -2.79
N PRO A 183 -4.64 -21.85 -3.66
CA PRO A 183 -4.42 -21.95 -5.10
C PRO A 183 -2.97 -21.59 -5.46
N GLN A 184 -2.51 -22.04 -6.64
CA GLN A 184 -1.16 -21.70 -7.14
C GLN A 184 -1.00 -20.22 -7.50
N LYS A 185 -2.08 -19.58 -7.97
CA LYS A 185 -2.11 -18.15 -8.27
C LYS A 185 -2.81 -17.43 -7.12
N LEU A 186 -2.20 -16.37 -6.59
CA LEU A 186 -2.70 -15.67 -5.40
C LEU A 186 -3.43 -14.36 -5.74
N ASN A 187 -3.99 -14.30 -6.94
CA ASN A 187 -4.80 -13.18 -7.42
C ASN A 187 -6.24 -13.33 -6.87
N VAL A 188 -6.99 -12.23 -6.80
CA VAL A 188 -8.36 -12.19 -6.27
C VAL A 188 -9.29 -13.31 -6.76
N ILE A 189 -9.34 -13.62 -8.06
CA ILE A 189 -10.27 -14.62 -8.62
C ILE A 189 -9.90 -16.07 -8.25
N PRO A 190 -8.64 -16.52 -8.45
CA PRO A 190 -8.20 -17.81 -7.94
C PRO A 190 -8.52 -18.00 -6.45
N LEU A 191 -8.26 -17.00 -5.61
CA LEU A 191 -8.55 -17.06 -4.17
C LEU A 191 -10.06 -17.14 -3.91
N TRP A 192 -10.87 -16.32 -4.57
CA TRP A 192 -12.32 -16.30 -4.41
C TRP A 192 -12.96 -17.63 -4.82
N SER A 193 -12.43 -18.30 -5.84
CA SER A 193 -12.96 -19.60 -6.28
C SER A 193 -12.81 -20.71 -5.24
N ILE A 194 -11.88 -20.57 -4.29
CA ILE A 194 -11.73 -21.48 -3.14
C ILE A 194 -12.68 -21.08 -2.00
N VAL A 195 -12.86 -19.78 -1.75
CA VAL A 195 -13.68 -19.28 -0.63
C VAL A 195 -15.18 -19.37 -0.92
N GLN A 196 -15.63 -18.96 -2.11
CA GLN A 196 -17.05 -18.88 -2.47
C GLN A 196 -17.83 -20.19 -2.21
N PRO A 197 -17.34 -21.38 -2.62
CA PRO A 197 -18.05 -22.63 -2.39
C PRO A 197 -18.14 -23.02 -0.91
N HIS A 198 -17.23 -22.49 -0.07
CA HIS A 198 -17.19 -22.77 1.36
C HIS A 198 -18.14 -21.88 2.17
N ILE A 199 -18.61 -20.76 1.59
CA ILE A 199 -19.64 -19.91 2.17
C ILE A 199 -20.97 -20.68 2.13
N SER A 200 -21.45 -21.07 3.31
CA SER A 200 -22.67 -21.86 3.46
C SER A 200 -23.90 -21.05 3.03
N LEU A 201 -24.71 -21.64 2.15
CA LEU A 201 -25.99 -21.05 1.75
C LEU A 201 -27.08 -21.35 2.79
N ASN A 202 -28.16 -20.58 2.72
CA ASN A 202 -29.35 -20.74 3.55
C ASN A 202 -29.97 -22.14 3.37
N PRO A 203 -30.48 -22.78 4.43
CA PRO A 203 -31.16 -24.07 4.31
C PRO A 203 -32.47 -23.98 3.49
N ASN A 204 -33.11 -22.81 3.42
CA ASN A 204 -34.26 -22.59 2.57
C ASN A 204 -33.81 -22.41 1.10
N SER A 205 -34.32 -23.26 0.20
CA SER A 205 -33.90 -23.31 -1.20
C SER A 205 -34.19 -22.03 -2.00
N ILE A 206 -35.25 -21.29 -1.65
CA ILE A 206 -35.57 -20.01 -2.31
C ILE A 206 -34.50 -18.98 -1.93
N LEU A 207 -34.22 -18.85 -0.63
CA LEU A 207 -33.19 -17.92 -0.15
C LEU A 207 -31.79 -18.34 -0.62
N ALA A 208 -31.49 -19.64 -0.69
CA ALA A 208 -30.23 -20.14 -1.23
C ALA A 208 -30.03 -19.74 -2.70
N ASN A 209 -31.08 -19.81 -3.52
CA ASN A 209 -31.04 -19.40 -4.92
C ASN A 209 -30.77 -17.89 -5.05
N ASP A 210 -31.40 -17.06 -4.21
CA ASP A 210 -31.18 -15.61 -4.23
C ASP A 210 -29.80 -15.23 -3.71
N GLN A 211 -29.31 -15.87 -2.65
CA GLN A 211 -27.93 -15.72 -2.19
C GLN A 211 -26.93 -16.12 -3.28
N HIS A 212 -27.20 -17.20 -4.01
CA HIS A 212 -26.34 -17.63 -5.10
C HIS A 212 -26.29 -16.59 -6.25
N LYS A 213 -27.41 -15.92 -6.55
CA LYS A 213 -27.42 -14.80 -7.52
C LYS A 213 -26.56 -13.63 -7.02
N VAL A 214 -26.66 -13.28 -5.74
CA VAL A 214 -25.84 -12.21 -5.13
C VAL A 214 -24.35 -12.57 -5.22
N LEU A 215 -23.98 -13.80 -4.82
CA LEU A 215 -22.60 -14.26 -4.88
C LEU A 215 -22.05 -14.28 -6.31
N LYS A 216 -22.86 -14.61 -7.32
CA LYS A 216 -22.48 -14.49 -8.73
C LYS A 216 -22.17 -13.05 -9.13
N GLY A 217 -22.97 -12.09 -8.64
CA GLY A 217 -22.70 -10.66 -8.84
C GLY A 217 -21.39 -10.23 -8.19
N ILE A 218 -21.14 -10.69 -6.94
CA ILE A 218 -19.89 -10.45 -6.23
C ILE A 218 -18.68 -11.02 -7.00
N THR A 219 -18.79 -12.23 -7.56
CA THR A 219 -17.73 -12.79 -8.40
C THR A 219 -17.35 -11.86 -9.56
N ALA A 220 -18.34 -11.28 -10.25
CA ALA A 220 -18.08 -10.35 -11.35
C ALA A 220 -17.44 -9.04 -10.86
N ILE A 221 -17.85 -8.54 -9.69
CA ILE A 221 -17.25 -7.33 -9.09
C ILE A 221 -15.79 -7.58 -8.70
N ILE A 222 -15.49 -8.71 -8.04
CA ILE A 222 -14.12 -9.09 -7.65
C ILE A 222 -13.23 -9.19 -8.89
N ASP A 223 -13.72 -9.80 -9.97
CA ASP A 223 -12.99 -9.91 -11.23
C ASP A 223 -12.68 -8.52 -11.80
N GLY A 224 -13.67 -7.64 -11.86
CA GLY A 224 -13.50 -6.26 -12.32
C GLY A 224 -12.50 -5.46 -11.49
N VAL A 225 -12.56 -5.56 -10.15
CA VAL A 225 -11.59 -4.92 -9.25
C VAL A 225 -10.17 -5.43 -9.51
N GLY A 226 -9.99 -6.75 -9.64
CA GLY A 226 -8.69 -7.35 -9.99
C GLY A 226 -8.18 -6.98 -11.39
N ALA A 227 -9.09 -6.82 -12.35
CA ALA A 227 -8.78 -6.39 -13.70
C ALA A 227 -8.28 -4.94 -13.72
N PHE A 228 -8.87 -4.04 -12.92
CA PHE A 228 -8.37 -2.67 -12.79
C PHE A 228 -6.89 -2.66 -12.39
N ARG A 229 -6.52 -3.38 -11.32
CA ARG A 229 -5.10 -3.45 -10.91
C ARG A 229 -4.20 -4.01 -12.01
N SER A 230 -4.67 -5.01 -12.76
CA SER A 230 -3.87 -5.62 -13.84
C SER A 230 -3.65 -4.67 -15.00
N HIS A 231 -4.67 -3.91 -15.39
CA HIS A 231 -4.59 -2.98 -16.52
C HIS A 231 -3.89 -1.66 -16.16
N ILE A 232 -4.08 -1.18 -14.92
CA ILE A 232 -3.39 -0.01 -14.36
C ILE A 232 -1.92 -0.33 -14.11
N GLY A 233 -1.62 -1.47 -13.48
CA GLY A 233 -0.25 -1.90 -13.20
C GLY A 233 0.56 -2.21 -14.45
N SER A 234 -0.08 -2.72 -15.51
CA SER A 234 0.56 -3.01 -16.81
C SER A 234 1.00 -1.75 -17.58
N ALA A 235 0.60 -0.54 -17.15
CA ALA A 235 0.99 0.70 -17.82
C ALA A 235 2.45 1.11 -17.55
N HIS A 236 3.19 0.39 -16.70
CA HIS A 236 4.60 0.64 -16.43
C HIS A 236 5.56 0.02 -17.48
N GLY A 237 5.04 -0.65 -18.51
CA GLY A 237 5.87 -1.40 -19.48
C GLY A 237 5.60 -1.18 -20.96
N ARG A 238 4.67 -0.30 -21.36
CA ARG A 238 4.43 0.02 -22.78
C ARG A 238 4.14 1.50 -22.95
N GLU A 239 4.78 2.10 -23.95
CA GLU A 239 4.43 3.41 -24.50
C GLU A 239 2.90 3.50 -24.69
N ILE A 240 2.34 4.67 -24.36
CA ILE A 240 0.92 5.05 -24.23
C ILE A 240 0.52 5.20 -22.75
N THR A 241 0.24 6.44 -22.38
CA THR A 241 -0.30 6.89 -21.09
C THR A 241 -1.29 5.89 -20.49
N PRO A 242 -1.18 5.53 -19.19
CA PRO A 242 -2.16 4.66 -18.55
C PRO A 242 -3.59 5.16 -18.81
N PRO A 243 -4.56 4.28 -19.12
CA PRO A 243 -5.95 4.70 -19.23
C PRO A 243 -6.38 5.36 -17.91
N SER A 244 -6.84 6.60 -17.98
CA SER A 244 -7.21 7.36 -16.80
C SER A 244 -8.43 6.76 -16.12
N ILE A 245 -8.32 6.43 -14.84
CA ILE A 245 -9.46 6.11 -14.00
C ILE A 245 -9.98 7.38 -13.34
N VAL A 246 -11.30 7.60 -13.35
CA VAL A 246 -11.86 8.74 -12.63
C VAL A 246 -12.08 8.38 -11.16
N VAL A 247 -12.01 9.40 -10.29
CA VAL A 247 -12.23 9.30 -8.84
C VAL A 247 -13.50 8.48 -8.50
N ALA A 248 -14.58 8.66 -9.26
CA ALA A 248 -15.83 7.93 -9.03
C ALA A 248 -15.71 6.42 -9.26
N GLU A 249 -14.92 5.99 -10.25
CA GLU A 249 -14.68 4.57 -10.56
C GLU A 249 -13.80 3.93 -9.48
N ALA A 250 -12.75 4.63 -9.05
CA ALA A 250 -11.92 4.19 -7.93
C ALA A 250 -12.72 4.08 -6.63
N ARG A 251 -13.58 5.07 -6.35
CA ARG A 251 -14.46 5.05 -5.18
C ARG A 251 -15.44 3.89 -5.21
N LEU A 252 -16.02 3.57 -6.37
CA LEU A 252 -16.88 2.40 -6.54
C LEU A 252 -16.11 1.10 -6.27
N ALA A 253 -14.90 0.96 -6.82
CA ALA A 253 -14.07 -0.23 -6.64
C ALA A 253 -13.66 -0.44 -5.16
N VAL A 254 -13.19 0.62 -4.49
CA VAL A 254 -12.78 0.58 -3.08
C VAL A 254 -13.96 0.24 -2.16
N ASN A 255 -15.11 0.89 -2.33
CA ASN A 255 -16.29 0.62 -1.50
C ASN A 255 -16.86 -0.79 -1.75
N SER A 256 -16.80 -1.27 -2.99
CA SER A 256 -17.18 -2.65 -3.31
C SER A 256 -16.27 -3.65 -2.62
N ALA A 257 -14.96 -3.42 -2.64
CA ALA A 257 -13.98 -4.24 -1.93
C ALA A 257 -14.25 -4.28 -0.42
N HIS A 258 -14.54 -3.12 0.18
CA HIS A 258 -14.90 -3.02 1.60
C HIS A 258 -16.12 -3.89 1.95
N THR A 259 -17.20 -3.73 1.19
CA THR A 259 -18.43 -4.53 1.37
C THR A 259 -18.16 -6.03 1.31
N ILE A 260 -17.35 -6.47 0.35
CA ILE A 260 -17.01 -7.89 0.16
C ILE A 260 -16.17 -8.41 1.32
N VAL A 261 -15.17 -7.66 1.77
CA VAL A 261 -14.29 -8.04 2.86
C VAL A 261 -15.06 -8.17 4.17
N VAL A 262 -15.91 -7.20 4.49
CA VAL A 262 -16.79 -7.25 5.66
C VAL A 262 -17.67 -8.49 5.61
N PHE A 263 -18.34 -8.75 4.49
CA PHE A 263 -19.19 -9.93 4.33
C PHE A 263 -18.43 -11.26 4.53
N VAL A 264 -17.27 -11.44 3.89
CA VAL A 264 -16.45 -12.66 4.05
C VAL A 264 -16.04 -12.86 5.50
N MET A 265 -15.71 -11.77 6.19
CA MET A 265 -15.30 -11.79 7.58
C MET A 265 -16.44 -12.12 8.54
N GLU A 266 -17.65 -11.61 8.31
CA GLU A 266 -18.85 -12.01 9.05
C GLU A 266 -19.18 -13.50 8.84
N MET A 267 -19.03 -13.98 7.60
CA MET A 267 -19.22 -15.40 7.28
C MET A 267 -18.18 -16.30 7.94
N TYR A 268 -16.98 -15.80 8.19
CA TYR A 268 -15.96 -16.52 8.97
C TYR A 268 -16.34 -16.55 10.46
N HIS A 269 -16.73 -15.41 11.05
CA HIS A 269 -17.05 -15.30 12.48
C HIS A 269 -18.28 -16.11 12.89
N SER A 270 -19.30 -16.14 12.02
CA SER A 270 -20.49 -16.96 12.25
C SER A 270 -20.23 -18.48 12.23
N LYS A 271 -19.08 -18.92 11.69
CA LYS A 271 -18.65 -20.33 11.72
C LYS A 271 -17.77 -20.67 12.93
N THR A 272 -17.09 -19.68 13.51
CA THR A 272 -16.20 -19.88 14.66
C THR A 272 -16.88 -19.71 16.01
N THR A 273 -18.10 -19.14 16.02
CA THR A 273 -18.97 -19.01 17.20
C THR A 273 -19.97 -20.15 17.25
#